data_AF-A0A352DZI1-F1
#
_entry.id   AF-A0A352DZI1-F1
#
_cell.length_a   1.000
_cell.length_b   1.000
_cell.length_c   1.000
_cell.angle_alpha   90.00
_cell.angle_beta   90.00
_cell.angle_gamma   90.00
#
_symmetry.space_group_name_H-M   'P 1'
#
loop_
_entity.id
_entity.type
_entity.pdbx_description
1 polymer ?
#
loop_
_entity_poly.entity_id
_entity_poly.type
_entity_poly.pdbx_seq_one_letter_code
_entity_poly.pdbx_strand_id
1 'polypeptide(L)'
;MMAKSKARLVESEHAEEAEDGGIATAEASSEPRVNKSEAIRAEGRAILDAGGQPRPSEIVRSLAARGIDVAPAMVSTVLKKMGVQRRARRASASATRQAAPAREASPRREPVVSAESFTVDQLITAKKFVETVGSPKRAMALLDALDRLM
;
A
#
# COMPACT_ATOMS: atom_id res chain seq x y z
N MET A 1 -9.35 76.56 -2.42
CA MET A 1 -10.14 75.58 -3.22
C MET A 1 -9.30 74.31 -3.31
N MET A 2 -9.65 73.24 -2.58
CA MET A 2 -10.38 72.05 -3.10
C MET A 2 -9.81 71.58 -4.45
N ALA A 3 -9.31 70.35 -4.65
CA ALA A 3 -9.82 69.07 -4.18
C ALA A 3 -8.73 67.96 -4.19
N LYS A 4 -8.94 66.96 -3.31
CA LYS A 4 -8.33 65.61 -3.35
C LYS A 4 -9.01 64.78 -4.45
N SER A 5 -8.23 63.99 -5.21
CA SER A 5 -8.63 62.73 -5.90
C SER A 5 -7.34 61.95 -6.18
N LYS A 6 -6.98 60.84 -5.52
CA LYS A 6 -7.63 59.53 -5.31
C LYS A 6 -7.57 58.63 -6.55
N ALA A 7 -6.96 57.45 -6.32
CA ALA A 7 -6.99 56.20 -7.11
C ALA A 7 -6.19 56.24 -8.43
N ARG A 8 -5.47 55.20 -8.87
CA ARG A 8 -5.40 53.76 -8.56
C ARG A 8 -4.07 53.26 -9.16
N LEU A 9 -3.38 52.28 -8.55
CA LEU A 9 -3.15 50.94 -9.15
C LEU A 9 -2.57 51.01 -10.58
N VAL A 10 -1.37 50.53 -10.89
CA VAL A 10 -0.97 49.12 -10.81
C VAL A 10 0.56 49.07 -10.82
N GLU A 11 1.12 48.39 -9.83
CA GLU A 11 2.47 47.84 -9.84
C GLU A 11 2.62 46.98 -11.09
N SER A 12 3.47 47.40 -12.03
CA SER A 12 3.86 46.55 -13.14
C SER A 12 4.62 45.36 -12.58
N GLU A 13 3.91 44.25 -12.61
CA GLU A 13 4.27 42.92 -12.18
C GLU A 13 5.63 42.48 -12.73
N HIS A 14 6.35 41.78 -11.85
CA HIS A 14 7.48 40.93 -12.15
C HIS A 14 7.18 40.01 -13.34
N ALA A 15 7.81 40.28 -14.48
CA ALA A 15 7.94 39.34 -15.57
C ALA A 15 9.39 38.88 -15.64
N GLU A 16 9.80 38.05 -14.67
CA GLU A 16 10.93 37.14 -14.82
C GLU A 16 10.84 36.02 -13.78
N GLU A 17 9.93 35.06 -14.00
CA GLU A 17 10.09 33.72 -13.43
C GLU A 17 10.31 32.77 -14.62
N ALA A 18 11.60 32.56 -14.89
CA ALA A 18 12.07 31.36 -15.53
C ALA A 18 11.74 30.18 -14.61
N GLU A 19 10.58 29.57 -14.81
CA GLU A 19 10.32 28.23 -14.27
C GLU A 19 11.15 27.25 -15.09
N ASP A 20 12.38 27.12 -14.60
CA ASP A 20 13.27 25.98 -14.64
C ASP A 20 12.51 24.71 -14.22
N GLY A 21 11.64 24.23 -15.10
CA GLY A 21 11.02 22.91 -15.03
C GLY A 21 12.03 21.85 -15.47
N GLY A 22 13.20 21.86 -14.84
CA GLY A 22 14.17 20.80 -14.89
C GLY A 22 13.46 19.49 -14.59
N ILE A 23 13.24 18.71 -15.64
CA ILE A 23 13.10 17.27 -15.54
C ILE A 23 14.36 16.78 -14.86
N ALA A 24 14.30 16.72 -13.52
CA ALA A 24 15.22 15.97 -12.71
C ALA A 24 15.12 14.53 -13.20
N THR A 25 15.97 14.20 -14.16
CA THR A 25 16.53 12.87 -14.36
C THR A 25 16.88 12.39 -12.96
N ALA A 26 16.04 11.50 -12.43
CA ALA A 26 16.32 10.76 -11.23
C ALA A 26 17.66 10.08 -11.46
N GLU A 27 18.72 10.67 -10.89
CA GLU A 27 20.02 10.05 -10.85
C GLU A 27 19.82 8.70 -10.21
N ALA A 28 19.97 7.66 -11.03
CA ALA A 28 20.10 6.30 -10.56
C ALA A 28 21.41 6.26 -9.78
N SER A 29 21.34 6.61 -8.49
CA SER A 29 22.40 6.39 -7.53
C SER A 29 22.75 4.91 -7.57
N SER A 30 23.88 4.64 -8.23
CA SER A 30 24.53 3.35 -8.35
C SER A 30 25.15 2.99 -7.00
N GLU A 31 24.32 2.88 -5.97
CA GLU A 31 24.71 2.10 -4.81
C GLU A 31 24.74 0.62 -5.21
N PRO A 32 25.69 -0.18 -4.70
CA PRO A 32 25.71 -1.61 -4.94
C PRO A 32 24.32 -2.14 -4.58
N ARG A 33 23.59 -2.68 -5.57
CA ARG A 33 22.24 -3.22 -5.37
C ARG A 33 22.33 -4.35 -4.36
N VAL A 34 22.21 -4.01 -3.08
CA VAL A 34 22.30 -4.97 -1.99
C VAL A 34 21.20 -5.99 -2.25
N ASN A 35 21.59 -7.25 -2.38
CA ASN A 35 20.63 -8.32 -2.60
C ASN A 35 19.80 -8.49 -1.33
N LYS A 36 18.66 -7.79 -1.28
CA LYS A 36 17.74 -7.76 -0.12
C LYS A 36 17.40 -9.18 0.35
N SER A 37 17.24 -10.11 -0.59
CA SER A 37 16.87 -11.48 -0.28
C SER A 37 17.98 -12.27 0.43
N GLU A 38 19.25 -11.95 0.19
CA GLU A 38 20.39 -12.56 0.87
C GLU A 38 20.54 -12.00 2.27
N ALA A 39 20.37 -10.68 2.45
CA ALA A 39 20.39 -10.04 3.76
C ALA A 39 19.31 -10.63 4.70
N ILE A 40 18.09 -10.87 4.19
CA ILE A 40 17.01 -11.52 4.96
C ILE A 40 17.39 -12.96 5.34
N ARG A 41 18.02 -13.71 4.42
CA ARG A 41 18.44 -15.09 4.68
C ARG A 41 19.55 -15.16 5.73
N ALA A 42 20.53 -14.26 5.66
CA ALA A 42 21.62 -14.17 6.63
C ALA A 42 21.09 -13.86 8.04
N GLU A 43 20.21 -12.87 8.15
CA GLU A 43 19.62 -12.50 9.44
C GLU A 43 18.72 -13.60 10.01
N GLY A 44 17.90 -14.21 9.16
CA GLY A 44 17.04 -15.32 9.57
C GLY A 44 17.83 -16.54 10.04
N ARG A 45 18.97 -16.85 9.40
CA ARG A 45 19.88 -17.92 9.84
C ARG A 45 20.55 -17.58 11.17
N ALA A 46 21.06 -16.36 11.34
CA ALA A 46 21.69 -15.94 12.59
C ALA A 46 20.75 -16.13 13.80
N ILE A 47 19.45 -15.85 13.63
CA ILE A 47 18.45 -16.06 14.70
C ILE A 47 18.18 -17.56 14.93
N LEU A 48 18.11 -18.36 13.86
CA LEU A 48 17.92 -19.82 13.97
C LEU A 48 19.12 -20.52 14.63
N ASP A 49 20.33 -20.10 14.28
CA ASP A 49 21.59 -20.62 14.84
C ASP A 49 21.70 -20.28 16.33
N ALA A 50 21.16 -19.14 16.75
CA ALA A 50 21.01 -18.76 18.15
C ALA A 50 19.88 -19.53 18.89
N GLY A 51 19.23 -20.50 18.24
CA GLY A 51 18.11 -21.27 18.80
C GLY A 51 16.80 -20.47 18.91
N GLY A 52 16.77 -19.26 18.36
CA GLY A 52 15.60 -18.39 18.33
C GLY A 52 14.68 -18.67 17.14
N GLN A 53 13.45 -18.17 17.21
CA GLN A 53 12.51 -18.23 16.10
C GLN A 53 12.45 -16.87 15.40
N PRO A 54 12.90 -16.73 14.14
CA PRO A 54 12.93 -15.45 13.46
C PRO A 54 11.53 -14.90 13.25
N ARG A 55 11.24 -13.74 13.84
CA ARG A 55 9.99 -13.01 13.61
C ARG A 55 10.16 -12.04 12.45
N PRO A 56 9.23 -12.00 11.49
CA PRO A 56 9.33 -11.07 10.36
C PRO A 56 9.52 -9.61 10.77
N SER A 57 8.81 -9.15 11.81
CA SER A 57 8.91 -7.77 12.30
C SER A 57 10.28 -7.42 12.90
N GLU A 58 10.93 -8.38 13.56
CA GLU A 58 12.26 -8.17 14.15
C GLU A 58 13.32 -8.07 13.05
N ILE A 59 13.22 -8.91 12.03
CA ILE A 59 14.12 -8.89 10.87
C ILE A 59 13.95 -7.61 10.05
N VAL A 60 12.72 -7.13 9.85
CA VAL A 60 12.49 -5.85 9.15
C VAL A 60 13.15 -4.70 9.92
N ARG A 61 13.01 -4.67 11.25
CA ARG A 61 13.65 -3.65 12.09
C ARG A 61 15.17 -3.72 12.04
N SER A 62 15.77 -4.92 12.09
CA SER A 62 17.22 -5.06 12.05
C SER A 62 17.81 -4.73 10.67
N LEU A 63 17.11 -5.07 9.59
CA LEU A 63 17.50 -4.69 8.23
C LEU A 63 17.33 -3.20 7.95
N ALA A 64 16.25 -2.58 8.45
CA ALA A 64 16.04 -1.14 8.34
C ALA A 64 17.14 -0.35 9.07
N ALA A 65 17.61 -0.83 10.23
CA ALA A 65 18.75 -0.23 10.94
C ALA A 65 20.07 -0.30 10.15
N ARG A 66 20.18 -1.21 9.18
CA ARG A 66 21.32 -1.34 8.24
C ARG A 66 21.08 -0.59 6.92
N GLY A 67 20.04 0.24 6.84
CA GLY A 67 19.67 0.97 5.63
C GLY A 67 18.98 0.12 4.55
N ILE A 68 18.62 -1.12 4.85
CA ILE A 68 17.96 -2.02 3.89
C ILE A 68 16.46 -2.00 4.16
N ASP A 69 15.72 -1.24 3.36
CA ASP A 69 14.25 -1.25 3.43
C ASP A 69 13.66 -2.48 2.72
N VAL A 70 12.84 -3.22 3.47
CA VAL A 70 12.25 -4.50 3.07
C VAL A 70 10.80 -4.60 3.56
N ALA A 71 9.90 -4.94 2.63
CA ALA A 71 8.51 -5.21 2.96
C ALA A 71 8.35 -6.46 3.85
N PRO A 72 7.49 -6.42 4.89
CA PRO A 72 7.23 -7.59 5.76
C PRO A 72 6.76 -8.84 5.02
N ALA A 73 6.03 -8.67 3.91
CA ALA A 73 5.57 -9.77 3.05
C ALA A 73 6.73 -10.52 2.38
N MET A 74 7.79 -9.80 1.97
CA MET A 74 8.98 -10.39 1.37
C MET A 74 9.72 -11.25 2.41
N VAL A 75 9.91 -10.73 3.62
CA VAL A 75 10.54 -11.46 4.73
C VAL A 75 9.76 -12.75 5.05
N SER A 76 8.44 -12.70 5.14
CA SER A 76 7.61 -13.89 5.40
C SER A 76 7.75 -14.95 4.30
N THR A 77 7.86 -14.53 3.04
CA THR A 77 8.05 -15.44 1.91
C THR A 77 9.43 -16.10 1.96
N VAL A 78 10.47 -15.34 2.27
CA VAL A 78 11.85 -15.85 2.39
C VAL A 78 11.98 -16.81 3.58
N LEU A 79 11.44 -16.46 4.74
CA LEU A 79 11.44 -17.33 5.92
C LEU A 79 10.71 -18.65 5.66
N LYS A 80 9.56 -18.61 4.96
CA LYS A 80 8.83 -19.81 4.55
C LYS A 80 9.66 -20.68 3.61
N LYS A 81 10.36 -20.08 2.63
CA LYS A 81 11.29 -20.81 1.73
C LYS A 81 12.48 -21.42 2.47
N MET A 82 12.91 -20.83 3.59
CA MET A 82 13.93 -21.39 4.47
C MET A 82 13.41 -22.50 5.42
N GLY A 83 12.13 -22.89 5.32
CA GLY A 83 11.55 -23.91 6.19
C GLY A 83 11.21 -23.43 7.59
N VAL A 84 11.31 -22.12 7.87
CA VAL A 84 10.89 -21.56 9.15
C VAL A 84 9.37 -21.59 9.24
N GLN A 85 8.84 -22.56 9.97
CA GLN A 85 7.43 -22.60 10.28
C GLN A 85 7.09 -21.57 11.36
N ARG A 86 5.99 -20.83 11.16
CA ARG A 86 5.46 -19.93 12.19
C ARG A 86 5.01 -20.78 13.37
N ARG A 87 5.26 -20.29 14.59
CA ARG A 87 4.77 -20.93 15.82
C ARG A 87 3.28 -21.16 15.68
N ALA A 88 2.87 -22.42 15.63
CA ALA A 88 1.47 -22.77 15.71
C ALA A 88 0.94 -22.13 16.99
N ARG A 89 -0.02 -21.21 16.86
CA ARG A 89 -0.81 -20.81 18.02
C ARG A 89 -1.44 -22.10 18.50
N ARG A 90 -1.10 -22.53 19.71
CA ARG A 90 -1.77 -23.64 20.37
C ARG A 90 -3.25 -23.29 20.33
N ALA A 91 -3.99 -23.92 19.43
CA ALA A 91 -5.44 -23.94 19.50
C ALA A 91 -5.72 -24.57 20.86
N SER A 92 -6.24 -23.76 21.78
CA SER A 92 -6.77 -24.26 23.04
C SER A 92 -7.78 -25.33 22.69
N ALA A 93 -7.45 -26.57 23.06
CA ALA A 93 -8.30 -27.73 23.20
C ALA A 93 -9.61 -27.74 22.38
N SER A 94 -9.57 -28.30 21.18
CA SER A 94 -10.68 -29.14 20.71
C SER A 94 -10.16 -30.22 19.76
N ALA A 95 -9.95 -31.38 20.38
CA ALA A 95 -10.27 -32.72 19.87
C ALA A 95 -9.84 -33.13 18.44
N THR A 96 -8.87 -34.05 18.43
CA THR A 96 -8.95 -35.35 17.74
C THR A 96 -8.57 -35.43 16.26
N ARG A 97 -7.26 -35.62 16.05
CA ARG A 97 -6.61 -36.67 15.26
C ARG A 97 -7.56 -37.67 14.55
N GLN A 98 -7.70 -37.56 13.22
CA GLN A 98 -7.71 -38.70 12.30
C GLN A 98 -7.68 -38.22 10.84
N ALA A 99 -6.92 -38.94 10.02
CA ALA A 99 -6.79 -38.71 8.59
C ALA A 99 -7.99 -39.34 7.84
N ALA A 100 -8.53 -38.55 6.89
CA ALA A 100 -9.37 -38.90 5.72
C ALA A 100 -10.79 -39.49 5.97
N PRO A 101 -11.74 -39.44 5.00
CA PRO A 101 -11.80 -38.74 3.71
C PRO A 101 -13.00 -37.77 3.59
N ALA A 102 -13.11 -37.11 2.43
CA ALA A 102 -14.17 -36.21 1.95
C ALA A 102 -15.52 -36.24 2.70
N ARG A 103 -15.86 -35.12 3.32
CA ARG A 103 -17.26 -34.74 3.61
C ARG A 103 -17.48 -33.28 3.26
N GLU A 104 -18.39 -33.13 2.30
CA GLU A 104 -19.34 -32.04 2.12
C GLU A 104 -18.96 -30.64 2.60
N ALA A 105 -18.80 -29.77 1.60
CA ALA A 105 -19.23 -28.38 1.60
C ALA A 105 -19.43 -27.76 3.00
N SER A 106 -18.39 -27.06 3.47
CA SER A 106 -18.61 -26.00 4.45
C SER A 106 -19.73 -25.09 3.94
N PRO A 107 -20.72 -24.72 4.79
CA PRO A 107 -21.73 -23.76 4.40
C PRO A 107 -20.99 -22.49 3.99
N ARG A 108 -21.13 -22.17 2.71
CA ARG A 108 -20.76 -20.88 2.14
C ARG A 108 -21.32 -19.85 3.10
N ARG A 109 -20.43 -19.14 3.81
CA ARG A 109 -20.83 -17.97 4.59
C ARG A 109 -21.50 -17.04 3.60
N GLU A 110 -22.82 -17.00 3.65
CA GLU A 110 -23.62 -15.93 3.08
C GLU A 110 -22.95 -14.62 3.53
N PRO A 111 -22.54 -13.74 2.60
CA PRO A 111 -21.99 -12.46 2.98
C PRO A 111 -23.07 -11.71 3.75
N VAL A 112 -22.78 -11.40 5.01
CA VAL A 112 -23.58 -10.50 5.83
C VAL A 112 -23.63 -9.17 5.08
N VAL A 113 -24.79 -8.89 4.49
CA VAL A 113 -25.06 -7.69 3.72
C VAL A 113 -25.25 -6.56 4.72
N SER A 114 -24.17 -5.86 5.10
CA SER A 114 -24.20 -4.50 5.66
C SER A 114 -22.79 -3.92 5.78
N ALA A 115 -22.62 -2.73 5.18
CA ALA A 115 -21.42 -1.87 5.06
C ALA A 115 -20.46 -2.19 3.90
N GLU A 116 -20.89 -1.85 2.68
CA GLU A 116 -20.11 -1.29 1.56
C GLU A 116 -18.65 -1.75 1.42
N SER A 117 -18.43 -3.07 1.35
CA SER A 117 -17.14 -3.59 0.90
C SER A 117 -17.11 -3.56 -0.63
N PHE A 118 -16.31 -2.66 -1.21
CA PHE A 118 -16.06 -2.65 -2.65
C PHE A 118 -15.03 -3.72 -3.02
N THR A 119 -15.28 -4.48 -4.09
CA THR A 119 -14.27 -5.38 -4.67
C THR A 119 -13.23 -4.59 -5.46
N VAL A 120 -12.03 -5.15 -5.65
CA VAL A 120 -10.96 -4.49 -6.40
C VAL A 120 -11.41 -4.16 -7.83
N ASP A 121 -12.18 -5.04 -8.46
CA ASP A 121 -12.71 -4.83 -9.81
C ASP A 121 -13.71 -3.65 -9.88
N GLN A 122 -14.52 -3.46 -8.84
CA GLN A 122 -15.42 -2.32 -8.73
C GLN A 122 -14.64 -1.00 -8.62
N LEU A 123 -13.54 -0.98 -7.86
CA LEU A 123 -12.66 0.19 -7.75
C LEU A 123 -11.97 0.51 -9.08
N ILE A 124 -11.54 -0.50 -9.82
CA ILE A 124 -10.95 -0.32 -11.17
C ILE A 124 -12.00 0.25 -12.13
N THR A 125 -13.24 -0.23 -12.06
CA THR A 125 -14.33 0.25 -12.90
C THR A 125 -14.69 1.70 -12.57
N ALA A 126 -14.80 2.04 -11.27
CA ALA A 126 -15.04 3.40 -10.82
C ALA A 126 -13.91 4.36 -11.27
N LYS A 127 -12.65 3.91 -11.20
CA LYS A 127 -11.49 4.69 -11.68
C LYS A 127 -11.60 5.01 -13.17
N LYS A 128 -11.91 4.01 -14.00
CA LYS A 128 -12.10 4.20 -15.45
C LYS A 128 -13.23 5.18 -15.75
N PHE A 129 -14.34 5.12 -15.01
CA PHE A 129 -15.44 6.07 -15.16
C PHE A 129 -15.03 7.51 -14.82
N VAL A 130 -14.28 7.70 -13.75
CA VAL A 130 -13.77 9.04 -13.40
C VAL A 130 -12.81 9.56 -14.48
N GLU A 131 -11.99 8.70 -15.07
CA GLU A 131 -11.09 9.04 -16.18
C GLU A 131 -11.86 9.45 -17.44
N THR A 132 -12.96 8.77 -17.80
CA THR A 132 -13.77 9.15 -18.98
C THR A 132 -14.52 10.45 -18.79
N VAL A 133 -14.97 10.75 -17.56
CA VAL A 133 -15.63 12.02 -17.21
C VAL A 133 -14.62 13.17 -17.05
N GLY A 134 -13.35 12.84 -16.81
CA GLY A 134 -12.23 13.80 -16.72
C GLY A 134 -12.05 14.46 -15.35
N SER A 135 -12.99 14.27 -14.40
CA SER A 135 -12.78 14.68 -13.00
C SER A 135 -13.74 13.96 -12.03
N PRO A 136 -13.33 13.69 -10.78
CA PRO A 136 -14.17 13.04 -9.78
C PRO A 136 -15.37 13.91 -9.38
N LYS A 137 -15.18 15.24 -9.30
CA LYS A 137 -16.26 16.18 -8.96
C LYS A 137 -17.39 16.18 -10.01
N ARG A 138 -17.03 16.10 -11.30
CA ARG A 138 -18.01 15.99 -12.39
C ARG A 138 -18.69 14.63 -12.42
N ALA A 139 -17.99 13.56 -12.07
CA ALA A 139 -18.57 12.21 -11.96
C ALA A 139 -19.66 12.15 -10.88
N MET A 140 -19.43 12.76 -9.70
CA MET A 140 -20.46 12.85 -8.65
C MET A 140 -21.65 13.70 -9.10
N ALA A 141 -21.43 14.85 -9.72
CA ALA A 141 -22.51 15.70 -10.22
C ALA A 141 -23.38 15.00 -11.28
N LEU A 142 -22.79 14.12 -12.10
CA LEU A 142 -23.55 13.29 -13.06
C LEU A 142 -24.40 12.23 -12.35
N LEU A 143 -23.86 11.58 -11.31
CA LEU A 143 -24.62 10.61 -10.51
C LEU A 143 -25.79 11.30 -9.78
N ASP A 144 -25.55 12.48 -9.18
CA ASP A 144 -26.60 13.28 -8.54
C ASP A 144 -27.68 13.73 -9.55
N ALA A 145 -27.29 14.08 -10.78
CA ALA A 145 -28.24 14.46 -11.82
C ALA A 145 -29.08 13.26 -12.31
N LEU A 146 -28.48 12.07 -12.37
CA LEU A 146 -29.20 10.83 -12.69
C LEU A 146 -30.20 10.46 -11.59
N ASP A 147 -29.81 10.60 -10.32
CA ASP A 147 -30.68 10.30 -9.17
C ASP A 147 -31.92 11.22 -9.11
N ARG A 148 -31.81 12.45 -9.63
CA ARG A 148 -32.96 13.38 -9.76
C ARG A 148 -33.90 13.07 -10.92
N LEU A 149 -33.43 12.27 -11.90
CA LEU A 149 -34.20 11.91 -13.09
C LEU A 149 -34.96 10.59 -12.90
N MET A 150 -34.46 9.72 -12.00
CA MET A 150 -35.13 8.49 -11.58
C MET A 150 -36.11 8.76 -10.45
#